data_AF-A0A7C4LDR3-F1
#
_entry.id   AF-A0A7C4LDR3-F1
#
_cell.length_a   1.000
_cell.length_b   1.000
_cell.length_c   1.000
_cell.angle_alpha   90.00
_cell.angle_beta   90.00
_cell.angle_gamma   90.00
#
_symmetry.space_group_name_H-M   'P 1'
#
loop_
_entity.id
_entity.type
_entity.pdbx_description
1 polymer ?
#
loop_
_entity_poly.entity_id
_entity_poly.type
_entity_poly.pdbx_seq_one_letter_code
_entity_poly.pdbx_strand_id
1 'polypeptide(L)'
;MTRSVAPSADEPAAPRVDARTGLPLPDPFPEYVPCPHCGEPEVEAWCYQSRVRCHKCGGWVPHTAEACRGSSPICRPYVEREQRESASGE
;
A
#
# COMPACT_ATOMS: atom_id res chain seq x y z
N MET A 1 -2.22 -20.66 -30.00
CA MET A 1 -1.47 -20.97 -28.77
C MET A 1 -1.00 -19.64 -28.16
N THR A 2 -1.84 -18.93 -27.43
CA THR A 2 -1.47 -17.66 -26.78
C THR A 2 -1.04 -17.95 -25.35
N ARG A 3 0.26 -17.81 -25.07
CA ARG A 3 0.84 -17.89 -23.73
C ARG A 3 0.30 -16.73 -22.90
N SER A 4 -0.46 -17.04 -21.85
CA SER A 4 -0.72 -16.11 -20.76
C SER A 4 0.61 -15.84 -20.05
N VAL A 5 1.15 -14.64 -20.25
CA VAL A 5 2.28 -14.14 -19.46
C VAL A 5 1.68 -13.72 -18.12
N ALA A 6 1.89 -14.51 -17.08
CA ALA A 6 1.64 -14.08 -15.72
C ALA A 6 2.57 -12.87 -15.44
N PRO A 7 2.07 -11.76 -14.87
CA PRO A 7 2.98 -10.71 -14.42
C PRO A 7 3.85 -11.30 -13.32
N SER A 8 5.15 -11.37 -13.60
CA SER A 8 6.18 -11.83 -12.68
C SER A 8 6.15 -10.93 -11.44
N ALA A 9 6.08 -11.54 -10.26
CA ALA A 9 6.11 -10.88 -8.95
C ALA A 9 7.48 -10.25 -8.60
N ASP A 10 8.26 -9.85 -9.62
CA ASP A 10 9.66 -9.41 -9.56
C ASP A 10 9.88 -8.19 -10.48
N GLU A 11 8.89 -7.32 -10.64
CA GLU A 11 9.13 -5.99 -11.17
C GLU A 11 9.27 -5.04 -9.98
N PRO A 12 10.42 -4.34 -9.81
CA PRO A 12 10.53 -3.32 -8.79
C PRO A 12 9.46 -2.29 -9.13
N ALA A 13 8.51 -2.13 -8.20
CA ALA A 13 7.44 -1.16 -8.33
C ALA A 13 8.04 0.18 -8.77
N ALA A 14 7.57 0.67 -9.93
CA ALA A 14 8.15 1.83 -10.57
C ALA A 14 8.32 2.98 -9.57
N PRO A 15 9.46 3.68 -9.56
CA PRO A 15 9.70 4.77 -8.62
C PRO A 15 8.59 5.80 -8.76
N ARG A 16 7.84 6.02 -7.68
CA ARG A 16 6.76 6.99 -7.66
C ARG A 16 7.35 8.38 -7.70
N VAL A 17 7.11 9.10 -8.79
CA VAL A 17 7.57 10.47 -9.00
C VAL A 17 6.40 11.44 -8.85
N ASP A 18 6.64 12.56 -8.19
CA ASP A 18 5.70 13.68 -8.15
C ASP A 18 5.52 14.22 -9.57
N ALA A 19 4.26 14.28 -10.04
CA ALA A 19 3.96 14.64 -11.44
C ALA A 19 4.34 16.09 -11.80
N ARG A 20 4.53 16.96 -10.80
CA ARG A 20 4.86 18.39 -11.02
C ARG A 20 6.37 18.63 -11.05
N THR A 21 7.12 17.89 -10.25
CA THR A 21 8.56 18.09 -10.05
C THR A 21 9.41 16.99 -10.67
N GLY A 22 8.83 15.83 -10.98
CA GLY A 22 9.55 14.65 -11.46
C GLY A 22 10.47 14.01 -10.40
N LEU A 23 10.43 14.50 -9.16
CA LEU A 23 11.25 13.96 -8.07
C LEU A 23 10.56 12.74 -7.44
N PRO A 24 11.33 11.77 -6.93
CA PRO A 24 10.75 10.65 -6.19
C PRO A 24 9.98 11.16 -4.97
N LEU A 25 8.77 10.63 -4.77
CA LEU A 25 7.97 10.90 -3.58
C LEU A 25 8.70 10.36 -2.34
N PRO A 26 8.72 11.13 -1.22
CA PRO A 26 9.37 10.68 0.00
C PRO A 26 8.59 9.55 0.65
N ASP A 27 9.30 8.57 1.19
CA ASP A 27 8.74 7.55 2.06
C ASP A 27 8.60 8.05 3.51
N PRO A 28 7.56 7.65 4.25
CA PRO A 28 6.33 7.01 3.76
C PRO A 28 5.42 8.04 3.07
N PHE A 29 4.63 7.59 2.09
CA PHE A 29 3.63 8.42 1.41
C PHE A 29 2.20 7.89 1.60
N PRO A 30 1.19 8.77 1.54
CA PRO A 30 -0.21 8.37 1.50
C PRO A 30 -0.62 7.94 0.08
N GLU A 31 -1.52 6.98 0.01
CA GLU A 31 -2.23 6.50 -1.16
C GLU A 31 -3.74 6.58 -0.88
N TYR A 32 -4.54 6.79 -1.92
CA TYR A 32 -6.00 6.78 -1.79
C TYR A 32 -6.55 5.57 -2.54
N VAL A 33 -7.25 4.69 -1.81
CA VAL A 33 -7.85 3.48 -2.37
C VAL A 33 -9.36 3.48 -2.17
N PRO A 34 -10.13 2.92 -3.12
CA PRO A 34 -11.57 2.81 -2.97
C PRO A 34 -11.93 1.71 -1.96
N CYS A 35 -12.91 2.00 -1.09
CA CYS A 35 -13.45 1.03 -0.15
C CYS A 35 -14.35 0.01 -0.87
N PRO A 36 -14.03 -1.31 -0.83
CA PRO A 36 -14.85 -2.34 -1.48
C PRO A 36 -16.20 -2.56 -0.77
N HIS A 37 -16.36 -2.11 0.48
CA HIS A 37 -17.56 -2.33 1.27
C HIS A 37 -18.66 -1.29 1.01
N CYS A 38 -18.28 -0.02 0.85
CA CYS A 38 -19.23 1.09 0.79
C CYS A 38 -19.01 2.04 -0.40
N GLY A 39 -18.00 1.77 -1.24
CA GLY A 39 -17.69 2.55 -2.43
C GLY A 39 -17.04 3.90 -2.17
N GLU A 40 -16.56 4.19 -0.95
CA GLU A 40 -15.81 5.44 -0.67
C GLU A 40 -14.53 5.49 -1.51
N PRO A 41 -14.36 6.45 -2.44
CA PRO A 41 -13.23 6.43 -3.37
C PRO A 41 -11.89 6.84 -2.74
N GLU A 42 -11.92 7.57 -1.63
CA GLU A 42 -10.74 8.24 -1.05
C GLU A 42 -10.41 7.72 0.36
N VAL A 43 -10.20 6.41 0.52
CA VAL A 43 -9.67 5.88 1.78
C VAL A 43 -8.16 6.06 1.81
N GLU A 44 -7.67 6.91 2.71
CA GLU A 44 -6.25 7.13 2.92
C GLU A 44 -5.56 5.87 3.48
N ALA A 45 -4.51 5.44 2.80
CA ALA A 45 -3.68 4.31 3.14
C ALA A 45 -2.22 4.71 3.06
N TRP A 46 -1.44 4.49 4.12
CA TRP A 46 -0.01 4.73 4.04
C TRP A 46 0.68 3.55 3.38
N CYS A 47 1.74 3.82 2.62
CA CYS A 47 2.43 2.81 1.82
C CYS A 47 3.00 1.62 2.62
N TYR A 48 3.21 1.76 3.93
CA TYR A 48 3.63 0.67 4.80
C TYR A 48 2.46 -0.16 5.38
N GLN A 49 1.21 0.31 5.29
CA GLN A 49 0.05 -0.34 5.89
C GLN A 49 -0.45 -1.47 5.00
N SER A 50 -0.75 -2.63 5.58
CA SER A 50 -1.36 -3.77 4.88
C SER A 50 -2.89 -3.74 4.86
N ARG A 51 -3.48 -2.95 5.74
CA ARG A 51 -4.93 -2.74 5.81
C ARG A 51 -5.20 -1.39 6.43
N VAL A 52 -6.23 -0.71 5.97
CA VAL A 52 -6.67 0.58 6.51
C VAL A 52 -8.13 0.53 6.89
N ARG A 53 -8.52 1.34 7.86
CA ARG A 53 -9.92 1.43 8.28
C ARG A 53 -10.62 2.49 7.44
N CYS A 54 -11.67 2.10 6.73
CA CYS A 54 -12.49 3.07 6.02
C CYS A 54 -13.13 4.04 7.02
N HIS A 55 -12.94 5.34 6.82
CA HIS A 55 -13.50 6.38 7.69
C HIS A 55 -15.03 6.47 7.60
N LYS A 56 -15.62 6.04 6.48
CA LYS A 56 -17.07 6.08 6.25
C LYS A 56 -17.83 4.88 6.82
N CYS A 57 -17.41 3.65 6.52
CA CYS A 57 -18.12 2.45 6.98
C CYS A 57 -17.46 1.74 8.17
N GLY A 58 -16.24 2.15 8.56
CA GLY A 58 -15.48 1.51 9.63
C GLY A 58 -14.91 0.13 9.29
N GLY A 59 -15.17 -0.38 8.07
CA GLY A 59 -14.67 -1.67 7.58
C GLY A 59 -13.18 -1.64 7.27
N TRP A 60 -12.53 -2.79 7.45
CA TRP A 60 -11.13 -2.98 7.06
C TRP A 60 -11.01 -3.15 5.55
N VAL A 61 -10.17 -2.33 4.94
CA VAL A 61 -9.85 -2.33 3.51
C VAL A 61 -8.45 -2.90 3.36
N PRO A 62 -8.26 -4.00 2.61
CA PRO A 62 -6.92 -4.51 2.33
C PRO A 62 -6.16 -3.50 1.47
N HIS A 63 -4.89 -3.27 1.81
CA HIS A 63 -4.01 -2.38 1.08
C HIS A 63 -2.69 -3.11 0.80
N THR A 64 -2.28 -3.15 -0.45
CA THR A 64 -1.00 -3.72 -0.87
C THR A 64 -0.25 -2.69 -1.68
N ALA A 65 0.49 -1.81 -0.99
CA ALA A 65 1.43 -0.93 -1.66
C ALA A 65 2.63 -1.74 -2.16
N GLU A 66 2.59 -2.13 -3.42
CA GLU A 66 3.69 -2.83 -4.09
C GLU A 66 4.99 -2.02 -4.05
N ALA A 67 4.88 -0.69 -4.05
CA ALA A 67 5.98 0.26 -3.99
C ALA A 67 6.76 0.28 -2.67
N CYS A 68 6.13 -0.11 -1.55
CA CYS A 68 6.61 0.26 -0.23
C CYS A 68 6.59 -0.92 0.76
N ARG A 69 6.56 -2.19 0.30
CA ARG A 69 6.57 -3.43 1.14
C ARG A 69 7.82 -3.58 2.06
N GLY A 70 8.15 -2.61 2.89
CA GLY A 70 9.36 -2.54 3.69
C GLY A 70 10.65 -2.46 2.89
N SER A 71 10.58 -2.21 1.58
CA SER A 71 11.77 -2.16 0.71
C SER A 71 12.65 -0.93 0.99
N SER A 72 12.07 0.17 1.49
CA SER A 72 12.86 1.29 1.98
C SER A 72 13.17 1.14 3.48
N PRO A 73 14.38 1.51 3.92
CA PRO A 73 14.75 1.47 5.34
C PRO A 73 13.90 2.40 6.20
N ILE A 74 13.23 3.39 5.59
CA ILE A 74 12.32 4.33 6.26
C ILE A 74 11.01 3.62 6.63
N CYS A 75 10.45 2.81 5.72
CA CYS A 75 9.17 2.14 5.94
C CYS A 75 9.30 0.81 6.69
N ARG A 76 10.48 0.19 6.70
CA ARG A 76 10.74 -1.07 7.40
C ARG A 76 10.26 -1.10 8.87
N PRO A 77 10.61 -0.14 9.75
CA PRO A 77 10.16 -0.17 11.14
C PRO A 77 8.64 -0.04 11.31
N TYR A 78 7.94 0.59 10.35
CA TYR A 78 6.49 0.71 10.37
C TYR A 78 5.81 -0.60 9.97
N VAL A 79 6.33 -1.26 8.93
CA VAL A 79 5.85 -2.59 8.49
C VAL A 79 6.05 -3.63 9.59
N GLU A 80 7.23 -3.66 10.23
CA GLU A 80 7.53 -4.59 11.32
C GLU A 80 6.55 -4.40 12.51
N ARG A 81 6.16 -3.16 12.80
CA ARG A 81 5.16 -2.84 13.84
C ARG A 81 3.77 -3.35 13.47
N GLU A 82 3.29 -3.03 12.27
CA GLU A 82 1.98 -3.46 11.76
C GLU A 82 1.83 -5.00 11.77
N GLN A 83 2.88 -5.72 11.38
CA GLN A 83 2.89 -7.19 11.42
C GLN A 83 2.80 -7.71 12.86
N ARG A 84 3.53 -7.11 13.79
CA ARG A 84 3.49 -7.50 15.21
C ARG A 84 2.13 -7.24 15.85
N GLU A 85 1.50 -6.11 15.53
CA GLU A 85 0.16 -5.77 16.00
C GLU A 85 -0.90 -6.70 15.39
N SER A 86 -0.75 -7.05 14.11
CA SER A 86 -1.64 -8.00 13.44
C SER A 86 -1.49 -9.44 13.98
N ALA A 87 -0.28 -9.83 14.40
CA ALA A 87 -0.02 -11.15 14.99
C ALA A 87 -0.44 -11.29 16.47
N SER A 88 -0.75 -10.17 17.14
CA SER A 88 -1.14 -10.16 18.57
C SER A 88 -2.65 -10.08 18.79
N GLY A 89 -3.45 -10.07 17.72
CA GLY A 89 -4.89 -9.79 17.74
C GLY A 89 -5.82 -10.97 17.42
N GLU A 90 -5.39 -12.20 17.66
CA GLU A 90 -6.22 -13.42 17.62
C GLU A 90 -6.83 -13.75 18.99
#